data_AF-A0A6J6Y700-F1
#
_entry.id   AF-A0A6J6Y700-F1
#
_cell.length_a   1.000
_cell.length_b   1.000
_cell.length_c   1.000
_cell.angle_alpha   90.00
_cell.angle_beta   90.00
_cell.angle_gamma   90.00
#
_symmetry.space_group_name_H-M   'P 1'
#
loop_
_entity.id
_entity.type
_entity.pdbx_description
1 polymer ?
#
loop_
_entity_poly.entity_id
_entity_poly.type
_entity_poly.pdbx_seq_one_letter_code
_entity_poly.pdbx_strand_id
1 'polypeptide(L)'
;MTIAMQPNEPVVSPAPTTDRLPGMATAAVASIGAGVIHAGAIGIHAEHAGLARMFVAVAVFQIGWGMIALFKPSRWFAVVGAIGNAVAVAGWLATRVSGISFIEGLETREAAQFADTACAVLGLVAVGLALAAALVGLRNASIGRLTFPSLIVAAIAIPAMISGSAHVHSHSVVAADGTVVNEALPHNHGAATDTATAGGATDNTAHTHVAAAVPTVKYDPSKPIDLGGVEGVTPEQQAAAENLVAFTVVRLPQWSDFHTAEAAGFHSIGDAATGVEHYIQWSWINDDVTLNPDKPESLVYEPQPDGTKKLVSAMYLLPNSVKLADVPELGGKLTQFHIHNNLCFTKDPVAPRVAGLTDAAGNCPAALQKFPEAPMIHVWITPQDCGPFSALEGIGAGQVAEGQTKLCDHAHGQGF
;
A
#
# COMPACT_ATOMS: atom_id res chain seq x y z
N MET A 1 -78.65 4.58 32.63
CA MET A 1 -78.36 4.11 31.27
C MET A 1 -76.94 4.55 30.95
N THR A 2 -75.97 3.70 31.25
CA THR A 2 -74.54 4.04 31.15
C THR A 2 -74.06 3.56 29.79
N ILE A 3 -73.78 4.50 28.88
CA ILE A 3 -73.24 4.20 27.55
C ILE A 3 -71.74 3.92 27.73
N ALA A 4 -71.33 2.67 27.56
CA ALA A 4 -69.92 2.30 27.48
C ALA A 4 -69.37 2.78 26.14
N MET A 5 -68.47 3.78 26.16
CA MET A 5 -67.64 4.12 25.00
C MET A 5 -66.62 3.00 24.80
N GLN A 6 -66.69 2.31 23.66
CA GLN A 6 -65.60 1.45 23.22
C GLN A 6 -64.41 2.30 22.76
N PRO A 7 -63.17 1.96 23.13
CA PRO A 7 -61.99 2.66 22.64
C PRO A 7 -61.81 2.41 21.14
N ASN A 8 -61.60 3.49 20.37
CA ASN A 8 -61.22 3.42 18.96
C ASN A 8 -59.87 2.68 18.84
N GLU A 9 -59.87 1.52 18.17
CA GLU A 9 -58.61 0.92 17.74
C GLU A 9 -57.94 1.84 16.69
N PRO A 10 -56.63 2.11 16.82
CA PRO A 10 -55.93 2.87 15.80
C PRO A 10 -55.92 2.06 14.50
N VAL A 11 -56.60 2.57 13.47
CA VAL A 11 -56.50 2.04 12.11
C VAL A 11 -55.08 2.33 11.61
N VAL A 12 -54.16 1.39 11.83
CA VAL A 12 -52.82 1.43 11.23
C VAL A 12 -53.02 1.24 9.73
N SER A 13 -52.94 2.35 8.99
CA SER A 13 -52.96 2.30 7.53
C SER A 13 -51.78 1.43 7.07
N PRO A 14 -52.01 0.40 6.23
CA PRO A 14 -50.94 -0.44 5.74
C PRO A 14 -49.91 0.44 5.00
N ALA A 15 -48.62 0.17 5.25
CA ALA A 15 -47.55 0.92 4.60
C ALA A 15 -47.72 0.87 3.07
N PRO A 16 -47.50 1.98 2.35
CA PRO A 16 -47.65 2.00 0.90
C PRO A 16 -46.73 0.96 0.26
N THR A 17 -47.31 0.07 -0.53
CA THR A 17 -46.60 -0.97 -1.28
C THR A 17 -46.58 -0.63 -2.77
N THR A 18 -45.53 -1.08 -3.47
CA THR A 18 -45.37 -0.87 -4.92
C THR A 18 -44.72 -2.11 -5.52
N ASP A 19 -44.97 -2.37 -6.80
CA ASP A 19 -44.30 -3.46 -7.51
C ASP A 19 -42.81 -3.15 -7.67
N ARG A 20 -41.98 -4.02 -7.12
CA ARG A 20 -40.52 -3.86 -7.07
C ARG A 20 -39.81 -5.17 -7.29
N LEU A 21 -38.54 -5.09 -7.64
CA LEU A 21 -37.61 -6.21 -7.63
C LEU A 21 -36.96 -6.29 -6.23
N PRO A 22 -37.30 -7.29 -5.40
CA PRO A 22 -36.74 -7.40 -4.05
C PRO A 22 -35.21 -7.48 -4.09
N GLY A 23 -34.53 -6.75 -3.19
CA GLY A 23 -33.07 -6.76 -3.09
C GLY A 23 -32.32 -5.94 -4.16
N MET A 24 -32.97 -5.52 -5.24
CA MET A 24 -32.33 -4.78 -6.34
C MET A 24 -31.67 -3.47 -5.88
N ALA A 25 -32.33 -2.73 -4.99
CA ALA A 25 -31.78 -1.48 -4.48
C ALA A 25 -30.56 -1.70 -3.56
N THR A 26 -30.53 -2.80 -2.80
CA THR A 26 -29.35 -3.19 -2.01
C THR A 26 -28.23 -3.68 -2.91
N ALA A 27 -28.54 -4.42 -3.98
CA ALA A 27 -27.56 -4.84 -4.99
C ALA A 27 -26.91 -3.62 -5.65
N ALA A 28 -27.71 -2.60 -5.96
CA ALA A 28 -27.24 -1.34 -6.53
C ALA A 28 -26.29 -0.59 -5.58
N VAL A 29 -26.64 -0.46 -4.30
CA VAL A 29 -25.78 0.19 -3.30
C VAL A 29 -24.47 -0.58 -3.11
N ALA A 30 -24.51 -1.91 -3.06
CA ALA A 30 -23.30 -2.75 -2.98
C ALA A 30 -22.41 -2.57 -4.22
N SER A 31 -22.99 -2.54 -5.42
CA SER A 31 -22.24 -2.31 -6.66
C SER A 31 -21.63 -0.91 -6.72
N ILE A 32 -22.34 0.14 -6.27
CA ILE A 32 -21.76 1.48 -6.14
C ILE A 32 -20.57 1.47 -5.19
N GLY A 33 -20.67 0.80 -4.03
CA GLY A 33 -19.57 0.65 -3.09
C GLY A 33 -18.34 -0.01 -3.72
N ALA A 34 -18.52 -1.13 -4.42
CA ALA A 34 -17.45 -1.80 -5.15
C ALA A 34 -16.83 -0.89 -6.24
N GLY A 35 -17.68 -0.16 -6.99
CA GLY A 35 -17.22 0.77 -8.02
C GLY A 35 -16.43 1.96 -7.47
N VAL A 36 -16.78 2.46 -6.28
CA VAL A 36 -15.99 3.48 -5.58
C VAL A 36 -14.62 2.93 -5.19
N ILE A 37 -14.53 1.70 -4.68
CA ILE A 37 -13.25 1.05 -4.35
C ILE A 37 -12.39 0.89 -5.61
N HIS A 38 -12.95 0.38 -6.71
CA HIS A 38 -12.24 0.32 -7.99
C HIS A 38 -11.82 1.70 -8.53
N ALA A 39 -12.58 2.75 -8.25
CA ALA A 39 -12.19 4.11 -8.64
C ALA A 39 -10.93 4.59 -7.88
N GLY A 40 -10.79 4.22 -6.60
CA GLY A 40 -9.57 4.46 -5.83
C GLY A 40 -8.35 3.76 -6.44
N ALA A 41 -8.53 2.51 -6.89
CA ALA A 41 -7.48 1.71 -7.53
C ALA A 41 -6.89 2.34 -8.80
N ILE A 42 -7.62 3.23 -9.50
CA ILE A 42 -7.15 3.87 -10.75
C ILE A 42 -5.84 4.64 -10.53
N GLY A 43 -5.76 5.42 -9.43
CA GLY A 43 -4.58 6.23 -9.15
C GLY A 43 -3.38 5.42 -8.67
N ILE A 44 -3.64 4.28 -8.04
CA ILE A 44 -2.62 3.37 -7.51
C ILE A 44 -1.96 2.56 -8.63
N HIS A 45 -2.68 2.31 -9.73
CA HIS A 45 -2.18 1.57 -10.90
C HIS A 45 -1.93 2.48 -12.12
N ALA A 46 -1.67 3.77 -11.90
CA ALA A 46 -1.54 4.76 -12.98
C ALA A 46 -0.30 4.55 -13.85
N GLU A 47 0.70 3.83 -13.33
CA GLU A 47 1.90 3.39 -14.03
C GLU A 47 1.60 2.42 -15.18
N HIS A 48 0.51 1.65 -15.08
CA HIS A 48 0.03 0.73 -16.12
C HIS A 48 -1.21 1.28 -16.82
N ALA A 49 -1.01 2.03 -17.90
CA ALA A 49 -2.11 2.68 -18.62
C ALA A 49 -3.21 1.69 -19.08
N GLY A 50 -2.87 0.43 -19.36
CA GLY A 50 -3.84 -0.62 -19.69
C GLY A 50 -4.71 -1.01 -18.51
N LEU A 51 -4.09 -1.33 -17.37
CA LEU A 51 -4.76 -1.75 -16.15
C LEU A 51 -5.61 -0.63 -15.53
N ALA A 52 -5.09 0.61 -15.49
CA ALA A 52 -5.84 1.78 -15.05
C ALA A 52 -7.14 1.98 -15.86
N ARG A 53 -7.10 1.78 -17.19
CA ARG A 53 -8.30 1.86 -18.04
C ARG A 53 -9.32 0.77 -17.72
N MET A 54 -8.87 -0.43 -17.35
CA MET A 54 -9.77 -1.51 -16.93
C MET A 54 -10.46 -1.15 -15.61
N PHE A 55 -9.73 -0.63 -14.62
CA PHE A 55 -10.32 -0.13 -13.37
C PHE A 55 -11.32 1.01 -13.62
N VAL A 56 -11.01 1.96 -14.51
CA VAL A 56 -11.96 2.99 -14.95
C VAL A 56 -13.23 2.36 -15.52
N ALA A 57 -13.09 1.40 -16.45
CA ALA A 57 -14.24 0.76 -17.10
C ALA A 57 -15.13 0.02 -16.09
N VAL A 58 -14.53 -0.74 -15.17
CA VAL A 58 -15.26 -1.48 -14.13
C VAL A 58 -15.92 -0.52 -13.13
N ALA A 59 -15.22 0.53 -12.68
CA ALA A 59 -15.76 1.54 -11.78
C ALA A 59 -16.95 2.27 -12.39
N VAL A 60 -16.81 2.75 -13.64
CA VAL A 60 -17.90 3.41 -14.38
C VAL A 60 -19.09 2.48 -14.56
N PHE A 61 -18.84 1.21 -14.91
CA PHE A 61 -19.91 0.22 -15.02
C PHE A 61 -20.64 0.03 -13.68
N GLN A 62 -19.92 -0.23 -12.59
CA GLN A 62 -20.52 -0.55 -11.29
C GLN A 62 -21.29 0.64 -10.69
N ILE A 63 -20.70 1.84 -10.75
CA ILE A 63 -21.36 3.07 -10.29
C ILE A 63 -22.55 3.39 -11.20
N GLY A 64 -22.35 3.39 -12.52
CA GLY A 64 -23.38 3.72 -13.50
C GLY A 64 -24.56 2.76 -13.46
N TRP A 65 -24.29 1.45 -13.41
CA TRP A 65 -25.32 0.43 -13.27
C TRP A 65 -26.07 0.57 -11.95
N GLY A 66 -25.37 0.71 -10.82
CA GLY A 66 -26.01 0.87 -9.52
C GLY A 66 -26.92 2.09 -9.48
N MET A 67 -26.48 3.23 -10.02
CA MET A 67 -27.30 4.43 -10.14
C MET A 67 -28.54 4.19 -10.99
N ILE A 68 -28.40 3.59 -12.18
CA ILE A 68 -29.55 3.29 -13.06
C ILE A 68 -30.53 2.31 -12.39
N ALA A 69 -30.02 1.29 -11.69
CA ALA A 69 -30.82 0.29 -10.99
C ALA A 69 -31.66 0.86 -9.84
N LEU A 70 -31.20 1.94 -9.19
CA LEU A 70 -31.97 2.65 -8.16
C LEU A 70 -33.19 3.38 -8.73
N PHE A 71 -33.08 3.93 -9.94
CA PHE A 71 -34.14 4.74 -10.56
C PHE A 71 -35.02 3.96 -11.55
N LYS A 72 -34.46 2.95 -12.22
CA LYS A 72 -35.11 2.18 -13.29
C LYS A 72 -34.90 0.66 -13.11
N PRO A 73 -35.37 0.07 -12.01
CA PRO A 73 -35.21 -1.37 -11.78
C PRO A 73 -35.98 -2.17 -12.85
N SER A 74 -35.29 -3.08 -13.54
CA SER A 74 -35.91 -4.04 -14.47
C SER A 74 -35.19 -5.39 -14.38
N ARG A 75 -35.90 -6.47 -14.76
CA ARG A 75 -35.30 -7.82 -14.75
C ARG A 75 -34.10 -7.91 -15.69
N TRP A 76 -34.17 -7.21 -16.81
CA TRP A 76 -33.05 -7.07 -17.74
C TRP A 76 -31.85 -6.40 -17.07
N PHE A 77 -32.05 -5.26 -16.41
CA PHE A 77 -30.96 -4.59 -15.69
C PHE A 77 -30.41 -5.44 -14.53
N ALA A 78 -31.24 -6.23 -13.87
CA ALA A 78 -30.79 -7.18 -12.85
C ALA A 78 -29.83 -8.23 -13.42
N VAL A 79 -30.13 -8.79 -14.60
CA VAL A 79 -29.23 -9.73 -15.29
C VAL A 79 -27.93 -9.05 -15.73
N VAL A 80 -28.02 -7.86 -16.35
CA VAL A 80 -26.83 -7.10 -16.78
C VAL A 80 -25.91 -6.79 -15.59
N GLY A 81 -26.49 -6.38 -14.46
CA GLY A 81 -25.74 -6.10 -13.24
C GLY A 81 -25.08 -7.31 -12.63
N ALA A 82 -25.80 -8.44 -12.59
CA ALA A 82 -25.26 -9.70 -12.13
C ALA A 82 -24.07 -10.13 -12.99
N ILE A 83 -24.19 -10.05 -14.32
CA ILE A 83 -23.10 -10.42 -15.24
C ILE A 83 -21.89 -9.52 -15.03
N GLY A 84 -22.05 -8.19 -15.05
CA GLY A 84 -20.90 -7.29 -14.96
C GLY A 84 -20.19 -7.33 -13.61
N ASN A 85 -20.93 -7.45 -12.49
CA ASN A 85 -20.30 -7.65 -11.18
C ASN A 85 -19.66 -9.05 -11.06
N ALA A 86 -20.24 -10.09 -11.68
CA ALA A 86 -19.63 -11.42 -11.69
C ALA A 86 -18.33 -11.45 -12.48
N VAL A 87 -18.23 -10.71 -13.58
CA VAL A 87 -16.98 -10.55 -14.34
C VAL A 87 -15.90 -9.90 -13.48
N ALA A 88 -16.23 -8.85 -12.71
CA ALA A 88 -15.29 -8.22 -11.79
C ALA A 88 -14.81 -9.19 -10.69
N VAL A 89 -15.73 -9.93 -10.07
CA VAL A 89 -15.40 -10.93 -9.04
C VAL A 89 -14.58 -12.09 -9.62
N ALA A 90 -14.89 -12.54 -10.83
CA ALA A 90 -14.14 -13.58 -11.51
C ALA A 90 -12.72 -13.11 -11.88
N GLY A 91 -12.56 -11.85 -12.30
CA GLY A 91 -11.25 -11.22 -12.52
C GLY A 91 -10.41 -11.22 -11.24
N TRP A 92 -10.98 -10.78 -10.12
CA TRP A 92 -10.33 -10.85 -8.82
C TRP A 92 -9.96 -12.28 -8.42
N LEU A 93 -10.86 -13.26 -8.63
CA LEU A 93 -10.53 -14.66 -8.30
C LEU A 93 -9.37 -15.19 -9.15
N ALA A 94 -9.31 -14.82 -10.44
CA ALA A 94 -8.23 -15.21 -11.33
C ALA A 94 -6.87 -14.65 -10.88
N THR A 95 -6.81 -13.38 -10.45
CA THR A 95 -5.57 -12.78 -9.93
C THR A 95 -5.10 -13.45 -8.64
N ARG A 96 -6.00 -14.06 -7.86
CA ARG A 96 -5.68 -14.76 -6.60
C ARG A 96 -5.32 -16.23 -6.78
N VAL A 97 -5.71 -16.86 -7.90
CA VAL A 97 -5.45 -18.28 -8.17
C VAL A 97 -4.23 -18.46 -9.08
N SER A 98 -4.13 -17.68 -10.15
CA SER A 98 -3.13 -17.89 -11.21
C SER A 98 -2.42 -16.64 -11.68
N GLY A 99 -2.96 -15.44 -11.42
CA GLY A 99 -2.60 -14.25 -12.19
C GLY A 99 -3.30 -14.25 -13.57
N ILE A 100 -3.13 -13.16 -14.32
CA ILE A 100 -3.67 -12.92 -15.65
C ILE A 100 -2.52 -12.52 -16.57
N SER A 101 -1.89 -13.51 -17.21
CA SER A 101 -0.64 -13.36 -17.98
C SER A 101 -0.69 -12.41 -19.19
N PHE A 102 -1.87 -11.99 -19.64
CA PHE A 102 -2.06 -11.09 -20.78
C PHE A 102 -2.43 -9.66 -20.36
N ILE A 103 -2.52 -9.37 -19.06
CA ILE A 103 -2.76 -8.03 -18.53
C ILE A 103 -1.48 -7.58 -17.83
N GLU A 104 -0.88 -6.53 -18.38
CA GLU A 104 0.28 -5.86 -17.79
C GLU A 104 -0.03 -5.40 -16.36
N GLY A 105 0.73 -5.92 -15.41
CA GLY A 105 0.58 -5.66 -13.98
C GLY A 105 -0.27 -6.67 -13.19
N LEU A 106 -0.76 -7.74 -13.81
CA LEU A 106 -1.53 -8.82 -13.13
C LEU A 106 -0.97 -10.22 -13.43
N GLU A 107 0.20 -10.36 -14.03
CA GLU A 107 0.72 -11.61 -14.57
C GLU A 107 1.04 -12.64 -13.48
N THR A 108 1.39 -12.16 -12.28
CA THR A 108 1.69 -12.99 -11.12
C THR A 108 0.48 -13.13 -10.20
N ARG A 109 0.42 -14.26 -9.49
CA ARG A 109 -0.56 -14.46 -8.42
C ARG A 109 -0.31 -13.45 -7.30
N GLU A 110 -1.33 -12.69 -6.93
CA GLU A 110 -1.22 -11.74 -5.81
C GLU A 110 -1.94 -12.25 -4.56
N ALA A 111 -1.52 -11.78 -3.39
CA ALA A 111 -2.19 -12.05 -2.13
C ALA A 111 -3.51 -11.28 -2.02
N ALA A 112 -4.47 -11.85 -1.27
CA ALA A 112 -5.73 -11.16 -0.97
C ALA A 112 -5.49 -10.04 0.03
N GLN A 113 -5.76 -8.80 -0.38
CA GLN A 113 -5.67 -7.62 0.46
C GLN A 113 -7.06 -7.17 0.89
N PHE A 114 -7.12 -6.40 1.98
CA PHE A 114 -8.39 -5.95 2.54
C PHE A 114 -9.24 -5.17 1.51
N ALA A 115 -8.64 -4.23 0.77
CA ALA A 115 -9.34 -3.41 -0.21
C ALA A 115 -9.91 -4.22 -1.38
N ASP A 116 -9.10 -5.12 -1.97
CA ASP A 116 -9.53 -5.98 -3.07
C ASP A 116 -10.61 -6.99 -2.64
N THR A 117 -10.49 -7.53 -1.43
CA THR A 117 -11.40 -8.54 -0.91
C THR A 117 -12.73 -7.91 -0.51
N ALA A 118 -12.70 -6.72 0.11
CA ALA A 118 -13.90 -5.93 0.37
C ALA A 118 -14.63 -5.58 -0.93
N CYS A 119 -13.90 -5.18 -1.98
CA CYS A 119 -14.48 -4.93 -3.30
C CYS A 119 -15.14 -6.18 -3.88
N ALA A 120 -14.44 -7.32 -3.85
CA ALA A 120 -14.96 -8.59 -4.36
C ALA A 120 -16.19 -9.08 -3.60
N VAL A 121 -16.22 -8.93 -2.26
CA VAL A 121 -17.38 -9.28 -1.42
C VAL A 121 -18.59 -8.40 -1.76
N LEU A 122 -18.40 -7.09 -1.90
CA LEU A 122 -19.48 -6.18 -2.31
C LEU A 122 -20.00 -6.51 -3.72
N GLY A 123 -19.08 -6.84 -4.64
CA GLY A 123 -19.42 -7.36 -5.97
C GLY A 123 -20.25 -8.65 -5.89
N LEU A 124 -19.85 -9.61 -5.06
CA LEU A 124 -20.55 -10.88 -4.88
C LEU A 124 -21.95 -10.70 -4.27
N VAL A 125 -22.09 -9.79 -3.30
CA VAL A 125 -23.40 -9.40 -2.75
C VAL A 125 -24.28 -8.79 -3.84
N ALA A 126 -23.73 -7.90 -4.68
CA ALA A 126 -24.45 -7.34 -5.82
C ALA A 126 -24.89 -8.43 -6.81
N VAL A 127 -24.03 -9.41 -7.13
CA VAL A 127 -24.36 -10.56 -7.99
C VAL A 127 -25.51 -11.37 -7.40
N GLY A 128 -25.39 -11.82 -6.15
CA GLY A 128 -26.40 -12.68 -5.52
C GLY A 128 -27.77 -12.02 -5.44
N LEU A 129 -27.81 -10.75 -5.03
CA LEU A 129 -29.06 -10.00 -4.92
C LEU A 129 -29.67 -9.65 -6.29
N ALA A 130 -28.85 -9.30 -7.28
CA ALA A 130 -29.33 -9.02 -8.64
C ALA A 130 -29.84 -10.31 -9.33
N LEU A 131 -29.18 -11.45 -9.16
CA LEU A 131 -29.67 -12.75 -9.64
C LEU A 131 -30.98 -13.14 -8.96
N ALA A 132 -31.06 -13.00 -7.63
CA ALA A 132 -32.30 -13.24 -6.89
C ALA A 132 -33.44 -12.36 -7.40
N ALA A 133 -33.19 -11.07 -7.61
CA ALA A 133 -34.14 -10.13 -8.19
C ALA A 133 -34.59 -10.54 -9.61
N ALA A 134 -33.65 -10.99 -10.47
CA ALA A 134 -33.95 -11.46 -11.81
C ALA A 134 -34.84 -12.72 -11.83
N LEU A 135 -34.59 -13.66 -10.90
CA LEU A 135 -35.34 -14.91 -10.77
C LEU A 135 -36.73 -14.71 -10.15
N VAL A 136 -36.81 -13.96 -9.05
CA VAL A 136 -38.06 -13.74 -8.29
C VAL A 136 -39.06 -12.87 -9.06
N GLY A 137 -38.57 -11.91 -9.85
CA GLY A 137 -39.39 -10.97 -10.60
C GLY A 137 -40.06 -9.91 -9.73
N LEU A 138 -41.04 -9.20 -10.30
CA LEU A 138 -41.76 -8.14 -9.60
C LEU A 138 -42.62 -8.73 -8.49
N ARG A 139 -42.53 -8.11 -7.30
CA ARG A 139 -43.33 -8.44 -6.13
C ARG A 139 -43.87 -7.16 -5.52
N ASN A 140 -45.08 -7.23 -5.00
CA ASN A 140 -45.67 -6.15 -4.25
C ASN A 140 -45.00 -6.09 -2.86
N ALA A 141 -44.21 -5.05 -2.61
CA ALA A 141 -43.39 -4.93 -1.41
C ALA A 141 -43.43 -3.50 -0.85
N SER A 142 -43.20 -3.39 0.46
CA SER A 142 -43.07 -2.09 1.13
C SER A 142 -41.77 -1.39 0.70
N ILE A 143 -41.76 -0.06 0.82
CA ILE A 143 -40.58 0.74 0.55
C ILE A 143 -39.53 0.47 1.62
N GLY A 144 -38.54 -0.39 1.29
CA GLY A 144 -37.41 -0.66 2.17
C GLY A 144 -36.55 0.59 2.40
N ARG A 145 -36.13 0.83 3.65
CA ARG A 145 -35.19 1.91 3.99
C ARG A 145 -33.78 1.52 3.56
N LEU A 146 -33.16 2.32 2.69
CA LEU A 146 -31.78 2.10 2.23
C LEU A 146 -30.72 2.62 3.21
N THR A 147 -31.12 3.24 4.31
CA THR A 147 -30.19 3.82 5.29
C THR A 147 -29.22 2.77 5.84
N PHE A 148 -29.74 1.63 6.31
CA PHE A 148 -28.93 0.56 6.88
C PHE A 148 -27.94 -0.06 5.88
N PRO A 149 -28.35 -0.54 4.69
CA PRO A 149 -27.39 -1.08 3.73
C PRO A 149 -26.39 -0.03 3.24
N SER A 150 -26.79 1.24 3.11
CA SER A 150 -25.87 2.32 2.71
C SER A 150 -24.82 2.61 3.78
N LEU A 151 -25.19 2.59 5.06
CA LEU A 151 -24.24 2.77 6.16
C LEU A 151 -23.23 1.62 6.24
N ILE A 152 -23.66 0.37 6.05
CA ILE A 152 -22.76 -0.78 6.00
C ILE A 152 -21.79 -0.67 4.83
N VAL A 153 -22.30 -0.37 3.63
CA VAL A 153 -21.45 -0.22 2.45
C VAL A 153 -20.46 0.93 2.63
N ALA A 154 -20.87 2.06 3.21
CA ALA A 154 -19.96 3.16 3.52
C ALA A 154 -18.89 2.76 4.55
N ALA A 155 -19.27 2.05 5.62
CA ALA A 155 -18.35 1.57 6.65
C ALA A 155 -17.32 0.55 6.13
N ILE A 156 -17.59 -0.12 5.01
CA ILE A 156 -16.64 -1.03 4.35
C ILE A 156 -15.82 -0.28 3.29
N ALA A 157 -16.48 0.50 2.43
CA ALA A 157 -15.84 1.15 1.30
C ALA A 157 -14.86 2.25 1.71
N ILE A 158 -15.15 3.02 2.78
CA ILE A 158 -14.27 4.09 3.24
C ILE A 158 -12.92 3.52 3.75
N PRO A 159 -12.88 2.56 4.70
CA PRO A 159 -11.62 1.93 5.08
C PRO A 159 -10.92 1.22 3.92
N ALA A 160 -11.66 0.57 3.02
CA ALA A 160 -11.08 -0.09 1.86
C ALA A 160 -10.40 0.91 0.91
N MET A 161 -10.97 2.10 0.71
CA MET A 161 -10.35 3.17 -0.08
C MET A 161 -9.08 3.72 0.56
N ILE A 162 -9.08 3.87 1.89
CA ILE A 162 -7.91 4.32 2.65
C ILE A 162 -6.80 3.27 2.60
N SER A 163 -7.14 2.00 2.83
CA SER A 163 -6.23 0.85 2.80
C SER A 163 -5.69 0.54 1.40
N GLY A 164 -6.54 0.61 0.37
CA GLY A 164 -6.15 0.35 -1.01
C GLY A 164 -5.12 1.38 -1.49
N SER A 165 -5.22 2.62 -1.00
CA SER A 165 -4.18 3.61 -1.22
C SER A 165 -2.87 3.14 -0.59
N ALA A 166 -2.85 2.64 0.66
CA ALA A 166 -1.63 2.27 1.41
C ALA A 166 -0.79 1.09 0.85
N HIS A 167 -1.39 0.25 0.00
CA HIS A 167 -0.89 -0.92 -0.74
C HIS A 167 -0.12 -0.72 -2.08
N VAL A 168 1.06 -1.32 -2.34
CA VAL A 168 1.59 -1.48 -3.72
C VAL A 168 1.72 -2.97 -4.09
N HIS A 169 1.39 -3.30 -5.34
CA HIS A 169 1.53 -4.63 -5.94
C HIS A 169 2.88 -4.84 -6.62
N SER A 170 3.30 -6.10 -6.70
CA SER A 170 4.58 -6.58 -7.22
C SER A 170 4.58 -6.76 -8.75
N HIS A 171 5.66 -6.37 -9.45
CA HIS A 171 5.89 -6.70 -10.86
C HIS A 171 7.00 -7.72 -11.03
N SER A 172 6.81 -8.68 -11.92
CA SER A 172 7.84 -9.61 -12.35
C SER A 172 8.75 -8.97 -13.39
N VAL A 173 10.06 -8.94 -13.12
CA VAL A 173 11.07 -8.53 -14.09
C VAL A 173 11.40 -9.71 -15.01
N VAL A 174 11.24 -9.51 -16.32
CA VAL A 174 11.72 -10.46 -17.34
C VAL A 174 13.24 -10.30 -17.46
N ALA A 175 14.00 -11.32 -17.07
CA ALA A 175 15.44 -11.37 -17.33
C ALA A 175 15.72 -11.41 -18.84
N ALA A 176 16.79 -10.74 -19.26
CA ALA A 176 17.14 -10.45 -20.66
C ALA A 176 17.53 -11.67 -21.53
N ASP A 177 17.17 -12.90 -21.15
CA ASP A 177 17.42 -14.13 -21.93
C ASP A 177 16.14 -14.91 -22.29
N GLY A 178 14.95 -14.36 -22.04
CA GLY A 178 13.68 -14.97 -22.48
C GLY A 178 13.35 -16.33 -21.84
N THR A 179 14.05 -16.73 -20.78
CA THR A 179 13.79 -17.94 -20.02
C THR A 179 12.81 -17.64 -18.87
N VAL A 180 11.62 -18.24 -18.95
CA VAL A 180 10.65 -18.25 -17.85
C VAL A 180 11.14 -19.26 -16.82
N VAL A 181 11.68 -18.78 -15.70
CA VAL A 181 12.12 -19.64 -14.60
C VAL A 181 10.87 -20.09 -13.83
N ASN A 182 10.60 -21.39 -13.83
CA ASN A 182 9.47 -21.99 -13.13
C ASN A 182 9.95 -22.48 -11.75
N GLU A 183 9.63 -21.74 -10.69
CA GLU A 183 10.04 -22.04 -9.31
C GLU A 183 9.25 -23.20 -8.64
N ALA A 184 8.43 -23.94 -9.40
CA ALA A 184 7.72 -25.10 -8.87
C ALA A 184 8.54 -26.41 -8.82
N LEU A 185 9.84 -26.39 -9.16
CA LEU A 185 10.71 -27.58 -9.06
C LEU A 185 11.67 -27.50 -7.87
N PRO A 186 11.77 -28.56 -7.03
CA PRO A 186 12.71 -28.59 -5.91
C PRO A 186 14.16 -28.62 -6.42
N HIS A 187 14.98 -27.69 -5.95
CA HIS A 187 16.42 -27.65 -6.25
C HIS A 187 17.18 -28.57 -5.28
N ASN A 188 18.03 -29.45 -5.83
CA ASN A 188 18.87 -30.37 -5.08
C ASN A 188 20.27 -29.76 -4.87
N HIS A 189 20.79 -29.78 -3.65
CA HIS A 189 22.15 -29.33 -3.35
C HIS A 189 23.16 -30.42 -3.73
N GLY A 190 23.66 -30.35 -4.97
CA GLY A 190 24.85 -31.10 -5.40
C GLY A 190 26.11 -30.28 -5.13
N ALA A 191 26.99 -30.80 -4.27
CA ALA A 191 28.31 -30.23 -4.02
C ALA A 191 29.13 -30.16 -5.32
N ALA A 192 29.66 -28.98 -5.64
CA ALA A 192 30.64 -28.81 -6.71
C ALA A 192 32.04 -28.70 -6.10
N THR A 193 32.87 -29.70 -6.42
CA THR A 193 34.31 -29.75 -6.20
C THR A 193 35.05 -28.80 -7.14
N ASP A 194 36.16 -28.25 -6.64
CA ASP A 194 37.14 -27.41 -7.33
C ASP A 194 37.57 -27.91 -8.72
N THR A 195 37.80 -26.96 -9.64
CA THR A 195 38.97 -26.99 -10.53
C THR A 195 39.22 -25.62 -11.15
N ALA A 196 40.43 -25.10 -10.94
CA ALA A 196 40.96 -23.91 -11.57
C ALA A 196 41.45 -24.18 -13.00
N THR A 197 41.32 -23.21 -13.91
CA THR A 197 42.29 -23.03 -15.01
C THR A 197 42.29 -21.57 -15.48
N ALA A 198 43.50 -21.02 -15.66
CA ALA A 198 43.79 -19.66 -16.09
C ALA A 198 43.86 -19.52 -17.62
N GLY A 199 43.61 -18.30 -18.15
CA GLY A 199 43.99 -17.94 -19.53
C GLY A 199 43.46 -16.59 -20.05
N GLY A 200 44.26 -15.53 -19.90
CA GLY A 200 44.68 -14.61 -20.98
C GLY A 200 43.70 -13.62 -21.66
N ALA A 201 43.97 -12.33 -21.37
CA ALA A 201 44.09 -11.18 -22.30
C ALA A 201 42.85 -10.42 -22.83
N THR A 202 42.66 -9.24 -22.22
CA THR A 202 42.39 -7.91 -22.81
C THR A 202 41.31 -7.74 -23.87
N ASP A 203 40.18 -7.16 -23.46
CA ASP A 203 39.67 -5.95 -24.13
C ASP A 203 38.97 -5.03 -23.11
N ASN A 204 39.42 -3.78 -23.06
CA ASN A 204 38.90 -2.74 -22.17
C ASN A 204 37.68 -2.11 -22.85
N THR A 205 36.49 -2.57 -22.49
CA THR A 205 35.31 -1.71 -22.56
C THR A 205 34.56 -1.80 -21.24
N ALA A 206 34.82 -0.84 -20.36
CA ALA A 206 34.10 -0.66 -19.12
C ALA A 206 32.63 -0.33 -19.44
N HIS A 207 31.78 -1.33 -19.31
CA HIS A 207 30.35 -1.15 -19.11
C HIS A 207 30.06 -1.64 -17.69
N THR A 208 29.94 -0.69 -16.78
CA THR A 208 29.53 -0.93 -15.40
C THR A 208 28.11 -1.46 -15.44
N HIS A 209 27.95 -2.77 -15.24
CA HIS A 209 26.65 -3.34 -14.93
C HIS A 209 26.28 -2.86 -13.53
N VAL A 210 25.24 -2.02 -13.48
CA VAL A 210 24.64 -1.49 -12.26
C VAL A 210 24.23 -2.68 -11.40
N ALA A 211 24.86 -2.78 -10.22
CA ALA A 211 24.71 -3.92 -9.35
C ALA A 211 23.31 -3.93 -8.74
N ALA A 212 22.57 -5.01 -8.99
CA ALA A 212 21.33 -5.33 -8.31
C ALA A 212 21.56 -5.39 -6.79
N ALA A 213 20.60 -4.86 -6.04
CA ALA A 213 20.61 -4.86 -4.59
C ALA A 213 20.46 -6.32 -4.09
N VAL A 214 21.32 -6.76 -3.18
CA VAL A 214 21.33 -8.14 -2.69
C VAL A 214 20.17 -8.30 -1.69
N PRO A 215 19.35 -9.38 -1.77
CA PRO A 215 18.32 -9.64 -0.77
C PRO A 215 18.95 -9.74 0.61
N THR A 216 18.57 -8.85 1.50
CA THR A 216 19.01 -8.83 2.89
C THR A 216 18.33 -9.94 3.67
N VAL A 217 19.08 -10.64 4.52
CA VAL A 217 18.56 -11.67 5.42
C VAL A 217 17.55 -11.05 6.39
N LYS A 218 16.54 -11.83 6.79
CA LYS A 218 15.60 -11.47 7.85
C LYS A 218 16.35 -10.99 9.10
N TYR A 219 16.07 -9.76 9.49
CA TYR A 219 16.62 -9.08 10.64
C TYR A 219 15.77 -9.32 11.89
N ASP A 220 16.45 -9.58 13.01
CA ASP A 220 15.86 -9.69 14.34
C ASP A 220 16.75 -8.93 15.33
N PRO A 221 16.29 -7.78 15.87
CA PRO A 221 17.07 -6.93 16.78
C PRO A 221 17.39 -7.62 18.12
N SER A 222 16.75 -8.75 18.43
CA SER A 222 17.05 -9.53 19.65
C SER A 222 18.22 -10.50 19.49
N LYS A 223 18.73 -10.68 18.27
CA LYS A 223 19.86 -11.55 17.94
C LYS A 223 21.14 -10.72 17.71
N PRO A 224 22.33 -11.36 17.72
CA PRO A 224 23.55 -10.70 17.28
C PRO A 224 23.36 -10.13 15.87
N ILE A 225 23.78 -8.87 15.68
CA ILE A 225 23.77 -8.21 14.39
C ILE A 225 24.95 -8.77 13.57
N ASP A 226 24.62 -9.40 12.45
CA ASP A 226 25.58 -9.90 11.46
C ASP A 226 25.02 -9.61 10.07
N LEU A 227 25.63 -8.65 9.38
CA LEU A 227 25.29 -8.23 8.02
C LEU A 227 26.33 -8.73 7.00
N GLY A 228 27.13 -9.73 7.37
CA GLY A 228 28.17 -10.28 6.53
C GLY A 228 27.67 -11.14 5.38
N GLY A 229 28.60 -11.51 4.49
CA GLY A 229 28.34 -12.41 3.36
C GLY A 229 27.74 -11.75 2.12
N VAL A 230 27.63 -10.43 2.09
CA VAL A 230 27.13 -9.69 0.92
C VAL A 230 28.28 -9.39 -0.05
N GLU A 231 28.18 -9.91 -1.28
CA GLU A 231 29.21 -9.75 -2.30
C GLU A 231 29.45 -8.27 -2.65
N GLY A 232 30.71 -7.84 -2.56
CA GLY A 232 31.13 -6.47 -2.86
C GLY A 232 30.96 -5.49 -1.70
N VAL A 233 30.57 -5.96 -0.51
CA VAL A 233 30.62 -5.17 0.73
C VAL A 233 31.98 -5.38 1.38
N THR A 234 32.65 -4.27 1.71
CA THR A 234 33.92 -4.30 2.44
C THR A 234 33.70 -4.54 3.94
N PRO A 235 34.69 -5.07 4.67
CA PRO A 235 34.61 -5.19 6.13
C PRO A 235 34.32 -3.86 6.83
N GLU A 236 34.87 -2.75 6.32
CA GLU A 236 34.64 -1.41 6.85
C GLU A 236 33.19 -0.97 6.66
N GLN A 237 32.61 -1.21 5.48
CA GLN A 237 31.19 -0.92 5.19
C GLN A 237 30.25 -1.78 6.04
N GLN A 238 30.55 -3.08 6.19
CA GLN A 238 29.80 -3.96 7.07
C GLN A 238 29.84 -3.43 8.51
N ALA A 239 31.03 -3.14 9.05
CA ALA A 239 31.18 -2.65 10.41
C ALA A 239 30.49 -1.30 10.62
N ALA A 240 30.53 -0.39 9.65
CA ALA A 240 29.84 0.89 9.72
C ALA A 240 28.31 0.73 9.75
N ALA A 241 27.76 -0.14 8.88
CA ALA A 241 26.35 -0.47 8.86
C ALA A 241 25.90 -1.14 10.18
N GLU A 242 26.62 -2.17 10.64
CA GLU A 242 26.31 -2.87 11.89
C GLU A 242 26.39 -1.96 13.11
N ASN A 243 27.38 -1.06 13.16
CA ASN A 243 27.49 -0.08 14.24
C ASN A 243 26.30 0.89 14.26
N LEU A 244 25.86 1.40 13.10
CA LEU A 244 24.69 2.26 13.04
C LEU A 244 23.44 1.55 13.58
N VAL A 245 23.22 0.29 13.19
CA VAL A 245 22.11 -0.53 13.69
C VAL A 245 22.24 -0.74 15.19
N ALA A 246 23.40 -1.18 15.67
CA ALA A 246 23.64 -1.50 17.08
C ALA A 246 23.40 -0.28 17.98
N PHE A 247 23.95 0.88 17.62
CA PHE A 247 23.75 2.10 18.39
C PHE A 247 22.30 2.59 18.32
N THR A 248 21.63 2.47 17.18
CA THR A 248 20.20 2.81 17.06
C THR A 248 19.35 1.93 17.98
N VAL A 249 19.53 0.61 17.94
CA VAL A 249 18.79 -0.33 18.81
C VAL A 249 18.97 0.00 20.30
N VAL A 250 20.17 0.36 20.71
CA VAL A 250 20.47 0.64 22.13
C VAL A 250 19.97 2.02 22.58
N ARG A 251 20.05 3.05 21.73
CA ARG A 251 19.87 4.45 22.13
C ARG A 251 18.49 5.01 21.79
N LEU A 252 17.89 4.55 20.70
CA LEU A 252 16.59 5.02 20.26
C LEU A 252 15.45 4.82 21.29
N PRO A 253 15.42 3.75 22.12
CA PRO A 253 14.36 3.53 23.12
C PRO A 253 14.16 4.66 24.15
N GLN A 254 15.10 5.60 24.29
CA GLN A 254 14.86 6.80 25.09
C GLN A 254 13.66 7.63 24.59
N TRP A 255 13.29 7.47 23.32
CA TRP A 255 12.16 8.13 22.66
C TRP A 255 10.90 7.25 22.58
N SER A 256 10.82 6.14 23.34
CA SER A 256 9.68 5.21 23.24
C SER A 256 8.33 5.87 23.53
N ASP A 257 8.29 6.85 24.43
CA ASP A 257 7.11 7.69 24.63
C ASP A 257 7.14 8.86 23.64
N PHE A 258 6.19 8.87 22.71
CA PHE A 258 6.09 9.92 21.70
C PHE A 258 5.83 11.31 22.30
N HIS A 259 5.23 11.40 23.50
CA HIS A 259 5.09 12.69 24.18
C HIS A 259 6.43 13.27 24.63
N THR A 260 7.40 12.41 24.95
CA THR A 260 8.77 12.85 25.24
C THR A 260 9.43 13.42 23.98
N ALA A 261 9.21 12.79 22.81
CA ALA A 261 9.67 13.33 21.54
C ALA A 261 9.01 14.68 21.20
N GLU A 262 7.69 14.80 21.36
CA GLU A 262 6.97 16.06 21.15
C GLU A 262 7.48 17.19 22.05
N ALA A 263 7.71 16.88 23.34
CA ALA A 263 8.27 17.83 24.30
C ALA A 263 9.69 18.28 23.93
N ALA A 264 10.46 17.43 23.22
CA ALA A 264 11.78 17.76 22.70
C ALA A 264 11.74 18.48 21.34
N GLY A 265 10.56 18.75 20.77
CA GLY A 265 10.38 19.50 19.52
C GLY A 265 10.25 18.64 18.27
N PHE A 266 10.09 17.33 18.41
CA PHE A 266 9.71 16.50 17.27
C PHE A 266 8.24 16.73 16.91
N HIS A 267 7.94 16.83 15.63
CA HIS A 267 6.59 17.08 15.14
C HIS A 267 6.14 15.99 14.17
N SER A 268 4.95 15.43 14.41
CA SER A 268 4.31 14.51 13.46
C SER A 268 4.11 15.18 12.11
N ILE A 269 4.43 14.46 11.03
CA ILE A 269 4.11 14.88 9.66
C ILE A 269 2.70 14.44 9.23
N GLY A 270 1.96 13.72 10.08
CA GLY A 270 0.57 13.36 9.86
C GLY A 270 0.33 12.15 8.97
N ASP A 271 1.33 11.29 8.79
CA ASP A 271 1.33 10.17 7.85
C ASP A 271 1.00 8.81 8.49
N ALA A 272 0.47 8.80 9.72
CA ALA A 272 0.05 7.59 10.46
C ALA A 272 -0.82 6.62 9.66
N ALA A 273 -1.57 7.12 8.67
CA ALA A 273 -2.42 6.30 7.82
C ALA A 273 -1.65 5.31 6.92
N THR A 274 -0.32 5.47 6.81
CA THR A 274 0.57 4.53 6.09
C THR A 274 0.93 3.28 6.90
N GLY A 275 0.49 3.21 8.17
CA GLY A 275 0.85 2.13 9.10
C GLY A 275 2.04 2.49 10.01
N VAL A 276 2.78 3.56 9.66
CA VAL A 276 3.75 4.22 10.53
C VAL A 276 3.53 5.72 10.50
N GLU A 277 4.05 6.43 11.50
CA GLU A 277 4.02 7.89 11.58
C GLU A 277 5.41 8.44 11.87
N HIS A 278 5.84 9.38 11.04
CA HIS A 278 7.11 10.06 11.24
C HIS A 278 6.93 11.31 12.09
N TYR A 279 7.83 11.44 13.04
CA TYR A 279 8.01 12.59 13.90
C TYR A 279 9.37 13.20 13.57
N ILE A 280 9.37 14.39 12.97
CA ILE A 280 10.58 15.03 12.45
C ILE A 280 11.01 16.16 13.37
N GLN A 281 12.31 16.23 13.64
CA GLN A 281 12.94 17.37 14.30
C GLN A 281 13.50 18.32 13.23
N TRP A 282 12.64 19.23 12.76
CA TRP A 282 12.93 20.12 11.63
C TRP A 282 14.19 20.98 11.80
N SER A 283 14.54 21.30 13.06
CA SER A 283 15.73 22.09 13.36
C SER A 283 17.05 21.33 13.17
N TRP A 284 17.01 20.00 13.03
CA TRP A 284 18.22 19.15 12.93
C TRP A 284 18.54 18.74 11.48
N ILE A 285 17.58 18.75 10.55
CA ILE A 285 17.77 18.24 9.17
C ILE A 285 19.00 18.83 8.44
N ASN A 286 19.31 20.11 8.67
CA ASN A 286 20.40 20.81 7.97
C ASN A 286 21.51 21.28 8.92
N ASP A 287 21.68 20.60 10.05
CA ASP A 287 22.83 20.85 10.92
C ASP A 287 24.07 20.08 10.43
N ASP A 288 25.14 20.08 11.24
CA ASP A 288 26.41 19.41 10.97
C ASP A 288 26.49 18.00 11.57
N VAL A 289 25.36 17.44 12.02
CA VAL A 289 25.24 16.10 12.61
C VAL A 289 24.46 15.21 11.65
N THR A 290 25.08 14.14 11.18
CA THR A 290 24.44 13.18 10.28
C THR A 290 24.65 11.76 10.77
N LEU A 291 23.64 10.90 10.62
CA LEU A 291 23.70 9.48 10.98
C LEU A 291 24.12 9.26 12.45
N ASN A 292 23.63 10.13 13.36
CA ASN A 292 23.94 10.07 14.78
C ASN A 292 22.76 9.50 15.60
N PRO A 293 22.88 8.31 16.19
CA PRO A 293 21.82 7.69 16.97
C PRO A 293 21.38 8.44 18.24
N ASP A 294 22.20 9.38 18.75
CA ASP A 294 21.79 10.26 19.86
C ASP A 294 20.95 11.45 19.39
N LYS A 295 20.97 11.75 18.09
CA LYS A 295 20.34 12.92 17.49
C LYS A 295 19.71 12.57 16.13
N PRO A 296 18.74 11.62 16.07
CA PRO A 296 18.09 11.28 14.81
C PRO A 296 17.22 12.43 14.32
N GLU A 297 17.25 12.73 13.03
CA GLU A 297 16.43 13.80 12.45
C GLU A 297 14.93 13.43 12.42
N SER A 298 14.61 12.13 12.47
CA SER A 298 13.24 11.63 12.55
C SER A 298 13.11 10.34 13.35
N LEU A 299 12.00 10.25 14.08
CA LEU A 299 11.55 9.07 14.82
C LEU A 299 10.33 8.48 14.10
N VAL A 300 10.21 7.16 14.07
CA VAL A 300 9.11 6.47 13.37
C VAL A 300 8.34 5.60 14.36
N TYR A 301 7.04 5.83 14.42
CA TYR A 301 6.15 5.12 15.33
C TYR A 301 5.09 4.33 14.59
N GLU A 302 4.81 3.11 15.02
CA GLU A 302 3.68 2.29 14.60
C GLU A 302 2.45 2.63 15.47
N PRO A 303 1.36 3.18 14.90
CA PRO A 303 0.13 3.45 15.63
C PRO A 303 -0.49 2.16 16.18
N GLN A 304 -0.94 2.17 17.43
CA GLN A 304 -1.57 1.02 18.09
C GLN A 304 -3.10 1.18 18.18
N PRO A 305 -3.87 0.08 18.22
CA PRO A 305 -5.34 0.12 18.29
C PRO A 305 -5.91 0.86 19.51
N ASP A 306 -5.15 0.92 20.61
CA ASP A 306 -5.53 1.60 21.85
C ASP A 306 -5.20 3.11 21.83
N GLY A 307 -4.69 3.62 20.71
CA GLY A 307 -4.28 5.01 20.55
C GLY A 307 -2.85 5.30 21.01
N THR A 308 -2.13 4.32 21.56
CA THR A 308 -0.70 4.45 21.84
C THR A 308 0.13 4.35 20.55
N LYS A 309 1.43 4.60 20.66
CA LYS A 309 2.38 4.57 19.55
C LYS A 309 3.59 3.76 19.98
N LYS A 310 3.99 2.79 19.17
CA LYS A 310 5.18 1.97 19.41
C LYS A 310 6.32 2.52 18.58
N LEU A 311 7.45 2.87 19.19
CA LEU A 311 8.65 3.27 18.45
C LEU A 311 9.23 2.06 17.70
N VAL A 312 9.43 2.19 16.39
CA VAL A 312 9.84 1.06 15.52
C VAL A 312 11.09 1.33 14.69
N SER A 313 11.41 2.60 14.41
CA SER A 313 12.57 2.94 13.57
C SER A 313 13.05 4.37 13.83
N ALA A 314 14.33 4.61 13.52
CA ALA A 314 14.86 5.95 13.29
C ALA A 314 14.94 6.19 11.79
N MET A 315 14.71 7.43 11.36
CA MET A 315 15.02 7.86 10.01
C MET A 315 16.06 8.98 10.09
N TYR A 316 17.22 8.74 9.50
CA TYR A 316 18.29 9.72 9.43
C TYR A 316 18.20 10.47 8.12
N LEU A 317 18.17 11.79 8.19
CA LEU A 317 18.14 12.66 7.02
C LEU A 317 19.52 13.30 6.87
N LEU A 318 20.03 13.33 5.63
CA LEU A 318 21.17 14.15 5.29
C LEU A 318 20.70 15.58 4.97
N PRO A 319 21.58 16.59 5.11
CA PRO A 319 21.26 17.95 4.72
C PRO A 319 20.77 18.02 3.28
N ASN A 320 19.80 18.90 3.00
CA ASN A 320 19.22 19.06 1.67
C ASN A 320 20.20 19.61 0.61
N SER A 321 21.41 20.00 1.03
CA SER A 321 22.54 20.30 0.13
C SER A 321 23.21 19.05 -0.44
N VAL A 322 23.00 17.88 0.17
CA VAL A 322 23.53 16.59 -0.29
C VAL A 322 22.54 16.00 -1.30
N LYS A 323 23.02 15.69 -2.50
CA LYS A 323 22.19 15.01 -3.51
C LYS A 323 22.20 13.51 -3.24
N LEU A 324 21.17 12.81 -3.72
CA LEU A 324 21.09 11.35 -3.58
C LEU A 324 22.29 10.61 -4.23
N ALA A 325 22.88 11.18 -5.28
CA ALA A 325 24.07 10.61 -5.92
C ALA A 325 25.37 10.82 -5.11
N ASP A 326 25.36 11.73 -4.14
CA ASP A 326 26.51 12.16 -3.36
C ASP A 326 26.43 11.66 -1.89
N VAL A 327 25.54 10.72 -1.60
CA VAL A 327 25.37 10.15 -0.26
C VAL A 327 26.62 9.35 0.17
N PRO A 328 26.97 9.33 1.47
CA PRO A 328 28.11 8.59 1.95
C PRO A 328 27.94 7.08 1.71
N GLU A 329 29.04 6.40 1.36
CA GLU A 329 29.10 4.94 1.24
C GLU A 329 29.14 4.25 2.61
N LEU A 330 28.09 4.43 3.43
CA LEU A 330 28.03 3.92 4.80
C LEU A 330 28.15 2.39 4.86
N GLY A 331 27.28 1.67 4.15
CA GLY A 331 27.19 0.21 4.20
C GLY A 331 27.40 -0.48 2.85
N GLY A 332 27.85 0.25 1.83
CA GLY A 332 27.87 -0.25 0.46
C GLY A 332 26.50 -0.79 0.06
N LYS A 333 26.45 -2.04 -0.41
CA LYS A 333 25.20 -2.70 -0.82
C LYS A 333 24.23 -3.04 0.34
N LEU A 334 24.64 -2.89 1.61
CA LEU A 334 23.76 -3.14 2.77
C LEU A 334 22.76 -2.03 3.04
N THR A 335 23.05 -0.82 2.54
CA THR A 335 22.30 0.40 2.85
C THR A 335 21.82 1.04 1.56
N GLN A 336 20.61 1.58 1.56
CA GLN A 336 20.13 2.39 0.45
C GLN A 336 19.48 3.66 0.96
N PHE A 337 20.02 4.79 0.52
CA PHE A 337 19.36 6.07 0.70
C PHE A 337 18.25 6.24 -0.33
N HIS A 338 17.23 6.99 0.04
CA HIS A 338 16.15 7.41 -0.85
C HIS A 338 15.77 8.87 -0.58
N ILE A 339 14.96 9.44 -1.46
CA ILE A 339 14.39 10.79 -1.33
C ILE A 339 12.88 10.76 -1.51
N HIS A 340 12.19 11.81 -1.07
CA HIS A 340 10.77 12.00 -1.35
C HIS A 340 10.55 13.25 -2.22
N ASN A 341 10.54 13.07 -3.54
CA ASN A 341 10.23 14.15 -4.49
C ASN A 341 8.74 14.17 -4.90
N ASN A 342 7.96 13.23 -4.36
CA ASN A 342 6.56 12.95 -4.63
C ASN A 342 5.62 13.40 -3.49
N LEU A 343 6.15 13.78 -2.32
CA LEU A 343 5.36 14.23 -1.18
C LEU A 343 5.06 15.74 -1.25
N CYS A 344 3.82 16.09 -0.92
CA CYS A 344 3.35 17.47 -0.84
C CYS A 344 2.97 17.83 0.59
N PHE A 345 3.56 18.93 1.06
CA PHE A 345 3.46 19.41 2.42
C PHE A 345 2.57 20.65 2.53
N THR A 346 1.96 20.81 3.69
CA THR A 346 1.37 22.08 4.13
C THR A 346 2.42 23.18 4.22
N LYS A 347 1.99 24.44 4.15
CA LYS A 347 2.88 25.62 4.20
C LYS A 347 3.18 26.10 5.62
N ASP A 348 3.07 25.20 6.61
CA ASP A 348 3.46 25.52 7.97
C ASP A 348 4.98 25.77 8.01
N PRO A 349 5.44 26.95 8.47
CA PRO A 349 6.86 27.29 8.47
C PRO A 349 7.65 26.62 9.60
N VAL A 350 6.98 26.01 10.58
CA VAL A 350 7.59 25.37 11.75
C VAL A 350 7.52 23.86 11.65
N ALA A 351 6.34 23.31 11.33
CA ALA A 351 6.09 21.88 11.31
C ALA A 351 5.24 21.49 10.10
N PRO A 352 5.81 21.52 8.87
CA PRO A 352 5.09 21.14 7.67
C PRO A 352 4.66 19.68 7.74
N ARG A 353 3.36 19.44 7.54
CA ARG A 353 2.75 18.10 7.48
C ARG A 353 2.52 17.64 6.05
N VAL A 354 2.67 16.34 5.80
CA VAL A 354 2.27 15.70 4.54
C VAL A 354 0.75 15.79 4.40
N ALA A 355 0.29 16.27 3.24
CA ALA A 355 -1.14 16.48 2.97
C ALA A 355 -1.54 16.09 1.53
N GLY A 356 -0.62 15.51 0.76
CA GLY A 356 -0.90 15.01 -0.57
C GLY A 356 0.35 14.49 -1.28
N LEU A 357 0.14 14.08 -2.53
CA LEU A 357 1.20 13.66 -3.44
C LEU A 357 1.24 14.58 -4.66
N THR A 358 2.35 14.55 -5.36
CA THR A 358 2.47 15.20 -6.67
C THR A 358 1.59 14.53 -7.72
N ASP A 359 1.13 15.30 -8.71
CA ASP A 359 0.54 14.77 -9.94
C ASP A 359 1.59 14.11 -10.85
N ALA A 360 1.15 13.57 -11.99
CA ALA A 360 2.03 12.92 -12.98
C ALA A 360 3.08 13.88 -13.60
N ALA A 361 2.85 15.20 -13.52
CA ALA A 361 3.82 16.21 -13.95
C ALA A 361 4.72 16.70 -12.80
N GLY A 362 4.61 16.07 -11.62
CA GLY A 362 5.40 16.40 -10.43
C GLY A 362 4.92 17.64 -9.68
N ASN A 363 3.70 18.13 -9.91
CA ASN A 363 3.16 19.33 -9.23
C ASN A 363 2.35 18.97 -7.99
N CYS A 364 2.47 19.79 -6.95
CA CYS A 364 1.61 19.67 -5.78
C CYS A 364 0.22 20.28 -6.02
N PRO A 365 -0.84 19.71 -5.41
CA PRO A 365 -2.16 20.33 -5.37
C PRO A 365 -2.11 21.77 -4.84
N ALA A 366 -3.09 22.58 -5.26
CA ALA A 366 -3.19 23.97 -4.83
C ALA A 366 -3.15 24.09 -3.30
N ALA A 367 -2.40 25.07 -2.80
CA ALA A 367 -2.09 25.32 -1.38
C ALA A 367 -1.06 24.39 -0.71
N LEU A 368 -0.57 23.34 -1.38
CA LEU A 368 0.56 22.54 -0.91
C LEU A 368 1.87 22.94 -1.59
N GLN A 369 2.99 22.46 -1.07
CA GLN A 369 4.33 22.70 -1.60
C GLN A 369 5.21 21.45 -1.49
N LYS A 370 6.26 21.37 -2.32
CA LYS A 370 7.32 20.39 -2.12
C LYS A 370 8.20 20.82 -0.95
N PHE A 371 8.68 19.85 -0.19
CA PHE A 371 9.80 20.04 0.71
C PHE A 371 11.12 19.83 -0.07
N PRO A 372 12.22 20.55 0.24
CA PRO A 372 13.52 20.28 -0.36
C PRO A 372 13.92 18.81 -0.22
N GLU A 373 14.45 18.23 -1.28
CA GLU A 373 14.89 16.83 -1.26
C GLU A 373 16.04 16.66 -0.27
N ALA A 374 15.89 15.72 0.65
CA ALA A 374 16.89 15.34 1.63
C ALA A 374 17.06 13.82 1.55
N PRO A 375 18.24 13.30 1.17
CA PRO A 375 18.48 11.86 1.18
C PRO A 375 18.32 11.30 2.59
N MET A 376 17.67 10.15 2.72
CA MET A 376 17.37 9.57 4.02
C MET A 376 17.49 8.04 4.01
N ILE A 377 17.68 7.49 5.20
CA ILE A 377 17.75 6.05 5.44
C ILE A 377 17.04 5.70 6.75
N HIS A 378 16.24 4.62 6.72
CA HIS A 378 15.59 4.06 7.89
C HIS A 378 16.50 3.03 8.57
N VAL A 379 16.44 2.98 9.90
CA VAL A 379 17.14 1.99 10.72
C VAL A 379 16.16 1.44 11.75
N TRP A 380 15.71 0.21 11.49
CA TRP A 380 14.66 -0.44 12.26
C TRP A 380 15.19 -1.02 13.57
N ILE A 381 14.40 -0.87 14.64
CA ILE A 381 14.64 -1.49 15.95
C ILE A 381 13.65 -2.64 16.25
N THR A 382 12.88 -3.03 15.24
CA THR A 382 11.96 -4.17 15.23
C THR A 382 12.37 -5.17 14.16
N PRO A 383 11.91 -6.44 14.23
CA PRO A 383 12.18 -7.41 13.18
C PRO A 383 11.72 -6.91 11.82
N GLN A 384 12.53 -7.19 10.79
CA GLN A 384 12.26 -6.83 9.41
C GLN A 384 12.66 -8.00 8.52
N ASP A 385 11.80 -8.41 7.60
CA ASP A 385 12.12 -9.50 6.67
C ASP A 385 13.25 -9.10 5.70
N CYS A 386 13.48 -7.81 5.59
CA CYS A 386 14.28 -7.13 4.60
C CYS A 386 15.48 -6.38 5.18
N GLY A 387 16.03 -6.93 6.26
CA GLY A 387 17.18 -6.32 6.91
C GLY A 387 16.82 -5.07 7.73
N PRO A 388 17.80 -4.55 8.51
CA PRO A 388 17.58 -3.41 9.39
C PRO A 388 17.47 -2.06 8.65
N PHE A 389 17.82 -2.02 7.36
CA PHE A 389 17.78 -0.83 6.51
C PHE A 389 16.65 -0.87 5.46
N SER A 390 15.66 -1.76 5.64
CA SER A 390 14.55 -1.87 4.70
C SER A 390 13.86 -0.52 4.51
N ALA A 391 13.59 -0.16 3.26
CA ALA A 391 12.84 1.04 2.95
C ALA A 391 11.38 0.89 3.40
N LEU A 392 10.72 2.02 3.66
CA LEU A 392 9.26 2.01 3.81
C LEU A 392 8.59 1.81 2.45
N GLU A 393 7.67 0.84 2.41
CA GLU A 393 6.83 0.55 1.26
C GLU A 393 5.47 1.28 1.37
N GLY A 394 4.74 1.43 0.24
CA GLY A 394 3.40 2.03 0.23
C GLY A 394 3.29 3.41 -0.43
N ILE A 395 2.19 4.13 -0.15
CA ILE A 395 1.95 5.47 -0.71
C ILE A 395 3.08 6.40 -0.34
N GLY A 396 3.60 7.10 -1.35
CA GLY A 396 4.63 8.10 -1.12
C GLY A 396 5.98 7.47 -0.86
N ALA A 397 6.18 6.16 -1.09
CA ALA A 397 7.45 5.49 -0.95
C ALA A 397 8.60 6.28 -1.59
N GLY A 398 9.77 6.22 -0.94
CA GLY A 398 10.96 6.93 -1.37
C GLY A 398 11.40 6.55 -2.78
N GLN A 399 12.06 7.48 -3.46
CA GLN A 399 12.69 7.28 -4.75
C GLN A 399 14.18 7.02 -4.54
N VAL A 400 14.70 6.02 -5.24
CA VAL A 400 16.12 5.65 -5.22
C VAL A 400 16.85 6.29 -6.39
N ALA A 401 18.18 6.20 -6.41
CA ALA A 401 18.96 6.75 -7.52
C ALA A 401 18.55 6.08 -8.84
N GLU A 402 18.58 6.85 -9.94
CA GLU A 402 18.22 6.35 -11.28
C GLU A 402 19.02 5.09 -11.62
N GLY A 403 18.31 4.04 -12.05
CA GLY A 403 18.90 2.74 -12.37
C GLY A 403 19.10 1.79 -11.19
N GLN A 404 18.82 2.19 -9.95
CA GLN A 404 18.84 1.28 -8.80
C GLN A 404 17.49 0.59 -8.58
N THR A 405 17.55 -0.67 -8.16
CA THR A 405 16.39 -1.39 -7.60
C THR A 405 16.25 -1.03 -6.13
N LYS A 406 15.02 -0.85 -5.64
CA LYS A 406 14.75 -0.64 -4.22
C LYS A 406 15.20 -1.86 -3.42
N LEU A 407 15.94 -1.64 -2.34
CA LEU A 407 16.27 -2.67 -1.35
C LEU A 407 14.95 -3.08 -0.69
N CYS A 408 14.54 -4.31 -0.99
CA CYS A 408 13.25 -4.84 -0.61
C CYS A 408 12.09 -4.01 -1.11
N ASP A 409 11.80 -4.16 -2.39
CA ASP A 409 10.40 -4.25 -2.76
C ASP A 409 9.90 -5.65 -2.38
N HIS A 410 8.77 -5.76 -1.71
CA HIS A 410 7.98 -6.99 -1.74
C HIS A 410 7.41 -7.27 -3.16
N ALA A 411 8.07 -6.74 -4.22
CA ALA A 411 7.92 -7.22 -5.57
C ALA A 411 8.38 -8.68 -5.70
N HIS A 412 9.28 -9.12 -4.81
CA HIS A 412 9.82 -10.46 -4.77
C HIS A 412 9.87 -11.02 -3.34
N GLY A 413 8.89 -11.87 -2.99
CA GLY A 413 9.02 -12.81 -1.87
C GLY A 413 7.95 -12.70 -0.79
N GLN A 414 6.78 -13.27 -1.05
CA GLN A 414 5.89 -13.83 -0.02
C GLN A 414 5.55 -15.25 -0.43
N GLY A 415 6.43 -16.20 -0.08
CA GLY A 415 6.13 -17.62 -0.09
C GLY A 415 5.55 -18.02 1.26
N PHE A 416 4.31 -18.51 1.25
CA PHE A 416 3.81 -19.42 2.29
C PHE A 416 4.44 -20.80 2.12
#